data_AF-A0A1N6DB19-F1
#
_entry.id   AF-A0A1N6DB19-F1
#
_cell.length_a   1.000
_cell.length_b   1.000
_cell.length_c   1.000
_cell.angle_alpha   90.00
_cell.angle_beta   90.00
_cell.angle_gamma   90.00
#
_symmetry.space_group_name_H-M   'P 1'
#
loop_
_entity.id
_entity.type
_entity.pdbx_description
1 polymer ?
#
loop_
_entity_poly.entity_id
_entity_poly.type
_entity_poly.pdbx_seq_one_letter_code
_entity_poly.pdbx_strand_id
1 'polypeptide(L)'
;MVRRTRPGFTLIELLVVIAIIAVLIALLLPAVQAAREAARRSQCVNNLKQLGIALHNYHDTVGSLPMGAFDMTRGCQQWSPLAMMLPYLEQTAIYNSMNYYNIGGACSQSAANTTGFRSSVNVFNCPSDVDRLTNVEGHFNYCANWGSKPYRYTSNPNGPFFTTNFTSLGGQPGGIPKPISLASILDGTSNTAGFSERVKGIGNGGALQLTMDLDPTKPSATPFTVTGPNDASSDGTAQTYYNSCKAIAPIAANISNTGIPGGMWHQVLMGDTCYTHVMTPNAMTCVYPAGTDRNHPQGALTATSRHSGVVNVLFLDGTVRAVKNTISPPTWWAVGTMATGEVISADAY
;
A
#
# COMPACT_ATOMS: atom_id res chain seq x y z
N MET A 1 -60.14 -12.88 44.07
CA MET A 1 -59.01 -12.83 43.10
C MET A 1 -59.61 -12.86 41.69
N VAL A 2 -59.81 -11.70 41.06
CA VAL A 2 -60.45 -11.63 39.73
C VAL A 2 -59.44 -12.11 38.68
N ARG A 3 -59.75 -13.24 38.03
CA ARG A 3 -58.88 -13.87 37.01
C ARG A 3 -59.00 -13.05 35.72
N ARG A 4 -58.02 -12.19 35.46
CA ARG A 4 -57.93 -11.39 34.23
C ARG A 4 -57.81 -12.35 33.04
N THR A 5 -58.85 -12.43 32.21
CA THR A 5 -58.83 -13.19 30.95
C THR A 5 -57.80 -12.55 30.04
N ARG A 6 -56.70 -13.26 29.77
CA ARG A 6 -55.71 -12.82 28.79
C ARG A 6 -56.31 -13.03 27.40
N PRO A 7 -56.37 -12.00 26.54
CA PRO A 7 -56.80 -12.20 25.16
C PRO A 7 -55.87 -13.20 24.47
N GLY A 8 -56.45 -14.19 23.80
CA GLY A 8 -55.70 -15.16 23.01
C GLY A 8 -55.14 -14.49 21.77
N PHE A 9 -53.89 -14.80 21.44
CA PHE A 9 -53.20 -14.27 20.27
C PHE A 9 -53.61 -15.08 19.03
N THR A 10 -54.06 -14.42 17.98
CA THR A 10 -54.47 -15.09 16.74
C THR A 10 -53.27 -15.37 15.83
N LEU A 11 -53.32 -16.45 15.05
CA LEU A 11 -52.28 -16.79 14.07
C LEU A 11 -52.05 -15.65 13.06
N ILE A 12 -53.12 -14.93 12.71
CA ILE A 12 -53.07 -13.81 11.76
C ILE A 12 -52.27 -12.63 12.36
N GLU A 13 -52.48 -12.28 13.62
CA GLU A 13 -51.71 -11.22 14.29
C GLU A 13 -50.21 -11.54 14.34
N LEU A 14 -49.85 -12.81 14.58
CA LEU A 14 -48.45 -13.24 14.49
C LEU A 14 -47.88 -13.04 13.08
N LEU A 15 -48.64 -13.50 12.08
CA LEU A 15 -48.20 -13.50 10.68
C LEU A 15 -47.99 -12.08 10.15
N VAL A 16 -48.87 -11.14 10.51
CA VAL A 16 -48.73 -9.73 10.12
C VAL A 16 -47.50 -9.10 10.77
N VAL A 17 -47.24 -9.38 12.06
CA VAL A 17 -46.06 -8.82 12.74
C VAL A 17 -44.76 -9.34 12.13
N ILE A 18 -44.64 -10.64 11.87
CA ILE A 18 -43.45 -11.18 11.22
C ILE A 18 -43.28 -10.65 9.79
N ALA A 19 -44.38 -10.44 9.06
CA ALA A 19 -44.33 -9.86 7.71
C ALA A 19 -43.81 -8.42 7.74
N ILE A 20 -44.28 -7.59 8.68
CA ILE A 20 -43.79 -6.22 8.85
C ILE A 20 -42.31 -6.22 9.24
N ILE A 21 -41.90 -7.04 10.20
CA ILE A 21 -40.49 -7.15 10.62
C ILE A 21 -39.60 -7.59 9.45
N ALA A 22 -40.03 -8.57 8.66
CA ALA A 22 -39.30 -9.05 7.50
C ALA A 22 -39.11 -7.93 6.46
N VAL A 23 -40.15 -7.15 6.17
CA VAL A 23 -40.08 -6.00 5.24
C VAL A 23 -39.14 -4.92 5.79
N LEU A 24 -39.24 -4.58 7.08
CA LEU A 24 -38.36 -3.59 7.69
C LEU A 24 -36.89 -4.02 7.65
N ILE A 25 -36.58 -5.28 7.99
CA ILE A 25 -35.22 -5.81 7.91
C ILE A 25 -34.71 -5.82 6.47
N ALA A 26 -35.54 -6.22 5.50
CA ALA A 26 -35.16 -6.24 4.09
C ALA A 26 -34.79 -4.84 3.56
N LEU A 27 -35.46 -3.79 4.05
CA LEU A 27 -35.17 -2.40 3.67
C LEU A 27 -33.98 -1.82 4.46
N LEU A 28 -33.79 -2.22 5.73
CA LEU A 28 -32.74 -1.68 6.59
C LEU A 28 -31.39 -2.35 6.39
N LEU A 29 -31.33 -3.64 6.07
CA LEU A 29 -30.06 -4.37 5.97
C LEU A 29 -29.12 -3.79 4.89
N PRO A 30 -29.58 -3.50 3.65
CA PRO A 30 -28.72 -2.88 2.63
C PRO A 30 -28.24 -1.48 3.06
N ALA A 31 -29.11 -0.70 3.70
CA ALA A 31 -28.79 0.65 4.16
C ALA A 31 -27.73 0.64 5.29
N VAL A 32 -27.87 -0.26 6.27
CA VAL A 32 -26.89 -0.41 7.37
C VAL A 32 -25.54 -0.85 6.83
N GLN A 33 -25.50 -1.73 5.82
CA GLN A 33 -24.26 -2.18 5.19
C GLN A 33 -23.57 -1.04 4.43
N ALA A 34 -24.32 -0.26 3.64
CA ALA A 34 -23.80 0.92 2.94
C ALA A 34 -23.24 1.97 3.92
N ALA A 35 -23.95 2.23 5.02
CA ALA A 35 -23.50 3.15 6.06
C ALA A 35 -22.21 2.66 6.73
N ARG A 36 -22.09 1.36 7.03
CA ARG A 36 -20.88 0.76 7.63
C ARG A 36 -19.68 0.90 6.69
N GLU A 37 -19.85 0.66 5.39
CA GLU A 37 -18.74 0.81 4.44
C GLU A 37 -18.33 2.27 4.26
N ALA A 38 -19.29 3.20 4.23
CA ALA A 38 -18.98 4.63 4.20
C ALA A 38 -18.17 5.08 5.44
N ALA A 39 -18.52 4.55 6.62
CA ALA A 39 -17.77 4.80 7.86
C ALA A 39 -16.34 4.23 7.79
N ARG A 40 -16.17 2.98 7.33
CA ARG A 40 -14.84 2.38 7.15
C ARG A 40 -13.99 3.14 6.13
N ARG A 41 -14.58 3.59 5.02
CA ARG A 41 -13.90 4.46 4.05
C ARG A 41 -13.45 5.77 4.67
N SER A 42 -14.30 6.39 5.48
CA SER A 42 -13.96 7.63 6.18
C SER A 42 -12.77 7.41 7.13
N GLN A 43 -12.70 6.25 7.80
CA GLN A 43 -11.56 5.87 8.62
C GLN A 43 -10.28 5.64 7.78
N CYS A 44 -10.36 4.95 6.64
CA CYS A 44 -9.20 4.75 5.78
C CYS A 44 -8.66 6.08 5.20
N VAL A 45 -9.55 7.02 4.85
CA VAL A 45 -9.17 8.38 4.46
C VAL A 45 -8.56 9.15 5.63
N ASN A 46 -9.09 9.00 6.84
CA ASN A 46 -8.53 9.64 8.02
C ASN A 46 -7.12 9.14 8.35
N ASN A 47 -6.86 7.83 8.21
CA ASN A 47 -5.52 7.26 8.36
C ASN A 47 -4.52 7.88 7.36
N LEU A 48 -4.90 8.00 6.09
CA LEU A 48 -4.08 8.70 5.09
C LEU A 48 -3.85 10.18 5.46
N LYS A 49 -4.86 10.87 6.00
CA LYS A 49 -4.67 12.25 6.50
C LYS A 49 -3.71 12.32 7.69
N GLN A 50 -3.76 11.36 8.60
CA GLN A 50 -2.81 11.27 9.72
C GLN A 50 -1.38 11.01 9.21
N LEU A 51 -1.20 10.17 8.19
CA LEU A 51 0.09 10.02 7.51
C LEU A 51 0.55 11.32 6.86
N GLY A 52 -0.35 12.09 6.23
CA GLY A 52 -0.03 13.40 5.66
C GLY A 52 0.42 14.42 6.70
N ILE A 53 -0.27 14.49 7.85
CA ILE A 53 0.14 15.36 8.97
C ILE A 53 1.50 14.94 9.51
N ALA A 54 1.72 13.64 9.73
CA ALA A 54 3.00 13.12 10.19
C ALA A 54 4.12 13.39 9.18
N LEU A 55 3.83 13.30 7.89
CA LEU A 55 4.77 13.60 6.81
C LEU A 55 5.23 15.06 6.85
N HIS A 56 4.30 16.00 7.02
CA HIS A 56 4.64 17.42 7.14
C HIS A 56 5.42 17.72 8.43
N ASN A 57 5.02 17.16 9.57
CA ASN A 57 5.77 17.31 10.82
C ASN A 57 7.20 16.71 10.73
N TYR A 58 7.34 15.57 10.06
CA TYR A 58 8.66 14.98 9.77
C TYR A 58 9.48 15.94 8.89
N HIS A 59 8.89 16.45 7.82
CA HIS A 59 9.57 17.38 6.92
C HIS A 59 9.99 18.68 7.62
N ASP A 60 9.14 19.25 8.47
CA ASP A 60 9.42 20.50 9.17
C ASP A 60 10.57 20.38 10.18
N THR A 61 10.78 19.18 10.73
CA THR A 61 11.82 18.90 11.72
C THR A 61 13.11 18.38 11.10
N VAL A 62 13.02 17.51 10.08
CA VAL A 62 14.17 16.85 9.44
C VAL A 62 14.66 17.61 8.20
N GLY A 63 13.81 18.43 7.59
CA GLY A 63 14.12 19.19 6.38
C GLY A 63 14.00 18.39 5.07
N SER A 64 13.44 17.19 5.14
CA SER A 64 13.23 16.33 3.97
C SER A 64 12.04 15.39 4.16
N LEU A 65 11.57 14.80 3.07
CA LEU A 65 10.68 13.63 3.13
C LEU A 65 11.44 12.46 3.78
N PRO A 66 10.73 11.57 4.50
CA PRO A 66 11.32 10.36 5.04
C PRO A 66 11.78 9.48 3.87
N MET A 67 13.04 9.08 3.89
CA MET A 67 13.60 8.29 2.79
C MET A 67 12.92 6.92 2.75
N GLY A 68 12.49 6.55 1.55
CA GLY A 68 11.91 5.24 1.29
C GLY A 68 12.79 4.32 0.48
N ALA A 69 14.11 4.56 0.44
CA ALA A 69 15.20 3.64 0.08
C ALA A 69 16.48 4.47 0.00
N PHE A 70 17.65 3.94 0.40
CA PHE A 70 18.90 4.74 0.38
C PHE A 70 20.16 4.00 -0.06
N ASP A 71 20.18 2.67 -0.18
CA ASP A 71 21.29 1.86 -0.72
C ASP A 71 20.78 0.46 -1.10
N MET A 72 20.51 0.25 -2.38
CA MET A 72 19.89 -0.98 -2.87
C MET A 72 20.80 -2.21 -2.77
N THR A 73 22.12 -2.02 -2.63
CA THR A 73 23.05 -3.14 -2.39
C THR A 73 22.91 -3.72 -0.99
N ARG A 74 22.27 -2.96 -0.09
CA ARG A 74 22.01 -3.35 1.29
C ARG A 74 20.68 -4.09 1.48
N GLY A 75 19.87 -4.34 0.45
CA GLY A 75 18.66 -5.17 0.58
C GLY A 75 17.74 -4.74 1.74
N CYS A 76 17.36 -5.67 2.63
CA CYS A 76 16.38 -5.47 3.72
C CYS A 76 16.82 -4.50 4.82
N GLN A 77 17.98 -3.86 4.68
CA GLN A 77 18.57 -3.03 5.72
C GLN A 77 18.01 -1.60 5.75
N GLN A 78 16.96 -1.31 4.98
CA GLN A 78 16.42 0.03 4.80
C GLN A 78 15.08 0.20 5.51
N TRP A 79 14.97 1.26 6.30
CA TRP A 79 13.77 1.60 7.05
C TRP A 79 12.71 2.24 6.17
N SER A 80 11.45 1.90 6.41
CA SER A 80 10.31 2.50 5.70
C SER A 80 10.06 3.96 6.07
N PRO A 81 9.42 4.73 5.18
CA PRO A 81 8.86 6.02 5.52
C PRO A 81 7.92 5.94 6.73
N LEU A 82 7.17 4.85 6.84
CA LEU A 82 6.28 4.58 7.97
C LEU A 82 7.06 4.48 9.29
N ALA A 83 8.18 3.74 9.31
CA ALA A 83 9.04 3.59 10.48
C ALA A 83 9.68 4.92 10.89
N MET A 84 10.08 5.72 9.91
CA MET A 84 10.66 7.06 10.14
C MET A 84 9.62 8.05 10.68
N MET A 85 8.35 7.89 10.33
CA MET A 85 7.26 8.78 10.75
C MET A 85 6.64 8.44 12.11
N LEU A 86 7.00 7.31 12.75
CA LEU A 86 6.42 6.89 14.03
C LEU A 86 6.40 7.97 15.13
N PRO A 87 7.47 8.77 15.36
CA PRO A 87 7.44 9.83 16.38
C PRO A 87 6.38 10.90 16.11
N TYR A 88 6.00 11.09 14.85
CA TYR A 88 5.01 12.07 14.39
C TYR A 88 3.59 11.46 14.27
N LEU A 89 3.45 10.18 14.61
CA LEU A 89 2.19 9.42 14.67
C LEU A 89 1.84 9.00 16.11
N GLU A 90 2.43 9.67 17.10
CA GLU A 90 2.29 9.33 18.53
C GLU A 90 2.77 7.90 18.86
N GLN A 91 3.66 7.33 18.04
CA GLN A 91 4.22 5.98 18.22
C GLN A 91 5.67 6.02 18.70
N THR A 92 6.04 7.01 19.53
CA THR A 92 7.41 7.18 20.06
C THR A 92 7.89 5.96 20.85
N ALA A 93 7.00 5.26 21.55
CA ALA A 93 7.35 4.03 22.28
C ALA A 93 7.82 2.90 21.33
N ILE A 94 7.13 2.73 20.19
CA ILE A 94 7.51 1.73 19.17
C ILE A 94 8.81 2.17 18.50
N TYR A 95 8.96 3.46 18.16
CA TYR A 95 10.19 4.01 17.60
C TYR A 95 11.41 3.73 18.50
N ASN A 96 11.32 4.06 19.79
CA ASN A 96 12.42 3.88 20.74
C ASN A 96 12.74 2.40 21.04
N SER A 97 11.83 1.47 20.71
CA SER A 97 12.08 0.03 20.84
C SER A 97 12.92 -0.55 19.70
N MET A 98 13.21 0.24 18.66
CA MET A 98 13.97 -0.18 17.50
C MET A 98 15.36 0.48 17.46
N ASN A 99 16.37 -0.33 17.15
CA ASN A 99 17.73 0.10 16.95
C ASN A 99 17.98 0.44 15.47
N TYR A 100 18.00 1.75 15.19
CA TYR A 100 18.24 2.32 13.86
C TYR A 100 19.72 2.43 13.48
N TYR A 101 20.64 2.29 14.44
CA TYR A 101 22.08 2.42 14.21
C TYR A 101 22.70 1.19 13.55
N ASN A 102 22.06 0.02 13.70
CA ASN A 102 22.59 -1.23 13.16
C ASN A 102 22.38 -1.33 11.64
N ILE A 103 23.44 -1.61 10.90
CA ILE A 103 23.37 -1.95 9.48
C ILE A 103 22.61 -3.28 9.36
N GLY A 104 21.41 -3.23 8.79
CA GLY A 104 20.46 -4.35 8.79
C GLY A 104 19.53 -4.42 9.97
N GLY A 105 19.48 -3.35 10.75
CA GLY A 105 18.47 -3.12 11.76
C GLY A 105 17.05 -3.22 11.22
N ALA A 106 16.77 -2.91 9.95
CA ALA A 106 15.43 -3.00 9.38
C ALA A 106 15.05 -4.40 8.86
N CYS A 107 15.98 -5.35 8.74
CA CYS A 107 15.66 -6.69 8.26
C CYS A 107 14.80 -7.43 9.28
N SER A 108 13.72 -8.11 8.85
CA SER A 108 12.79 -8.82 9.75
C SER A 108 13.45 -9.91 10.63
N GLN A 109 14.64 -10.38 10.25
CA GLN A 109 15.47 -11.32 11.03
C GLN A 109 16.23 -10.66 12.19
N SER A 110 16.26 -9.33 12.27
CA SER A 110 16.98 -8.61 13.31
C SER A 110 16.34 -8.86 14.66
N ALA A 111 16.91 -9.79 15.44
CA ALA A 111 16.42 -10.16 16.77
C ALA A 111 16.26 -8.93 17.68
N ALA A 112 17.15 -7.94 17.53
CA ALA A 112 17.17 -6.71 18.30
C ALA A 112 15.90 -5.85 18.14
N ASN A 113 15.20 -5.94 17.01
CA ASN A 113 14.09 -5.05 16.67
C ASN A 113 12.72 -5.75 16.58
N THR A 114 12.68 -7.04 16.89
CA THR A 114 11.45 -7.86 16.81
C THR A 114 10.27 -7.29 17.62
N THR A 115 10.52 -6.65 18.76
CA THR A 115 9.46 -6.01 19.55
C THR A 115 8.76 -4.90 18.76
N GLY A 116 9.53 -4.02 18.13
CA GLY A 116 9.00 -2.96 17.28
C GLY A 116 8.32 -3.52 16.03
N PHE A 117 8.98 -4.44 15.32
CA PHE A 117 8.47 -5.00 14.07
C PHE A 117 7.12 -5.69 14.18
N ARG A 118 6.90 -6.41 15.29
CA ARG A 118 5.66 -7.16 15.56
C ARG A 118 4.58 -6.30 16.21
N SER A 119 4.87 -5.03 16.48
CA SER A 119 3.87 -4.10 16.99
C SER A 119 2.89 -3.73 15.87
N SER A 120 1.59 -3.80 16.17
CA SER A 120 0.56 -3.30 15.28
C SER A 120 0.35 -1.80 15.50
N VAL A 121 0.35 -1.04 14.41
CA VAL A 121 0.05 0.38 14.44
C VAL A 121 -1.29 0.62 13.74
N ASN A 122 -2.29 1.09 14.48
CA ASN A 122 -3.65 1.22 13.98
C ASN A 122 -3.77 2.14 12.76
N VAL A 123 -2.99 3.24 12.71
CA VAL A 123 -2.98 4.17 11.57
C VAL A 123 -2.50 3.52 10.27
N PHE A 124 -1.76 2.41 10.35
CA PHE A 124 -1.27 1.70 9.18
C PHE A 124 -2.31 0.76 8.56
N ASN A 125 -3.43 0.50 9.26
CA ASN A 125 -4.40 -0.51 8.88
C ASN A 125 -5.72 0.12 8.42
N CYS A 126 -6.15 -0.21 7.20
CA CYS A 126 -7.46 0.20 6.69
C CYS A 126 -8.52 -0.80 7.17
N PRO A 127 -9.55 -0.38 7.93
CA PRO A 127 -10.60 -1.27 8.45
C PRO A 127 -11.47 -1.93 7.38
N SER A 128 -11.43 -1.47 6.12
CA SER A 128 -12.11 -2.15 5.01
C SER A 128 -11.33 -3.36 4.48
N ASP A 129 -10.06 -3.52 4.86
CA ASP A 129 -9.28 -4.69 4.47
C ASP A 129 -9.28 -5.78 5.53
N VAL A 130 -9.46 -7.01 5.10
CA VAL A 130 -9.52 -8.18 5.98
C VAL A 130 -8.14 -8.78 6.05
N ASP A 131 -7.59 -8.81 7.26
CA ASP A 131 -6.29 -9.40 7.50
C ASP A 131 -6.35 -10.93 7.41
N ARG A 132 -5.62 -11.47 6.44
CA ARG A 132 -5.51 -12.91 6.16
C ARG A 132 -4.04 -13.34 6.05
N LEU A 133 -3.15 -12.50 6.56
CA LEU A 133 -1.74 -12.82 6.73
C LEU A 133 -1.55 -13.51 8.07
N THR A 134 -0.71 -14.53 8.12
CA THR A 134 -0.45 -15.29 9.35
C THR A 134 0.98 -15.13 9.87
N ASN A 135 1.79 -14.27 9.25
CA ASN A 135 3.12 -13.98 9.77
C ASN A 135 3.03 -13.13 11.05
N VAL A 136 4.10 -13.14 11.82
CA VAL A 136 4.14 -12.53 13.16
C VAL A 136 4.42 -11.03 13.16
N GLU A 137 4.71 -10.46 12.00
CA GLU A 137 5.10 -9.05 11.88
C GLU A 137 3.88 -8.13 11.92
N GLY A 138 4.11 -6.83 12.12
CA GLY A 138 3.05 -5.84 12.01
C GLY A 138 2.60 -5.68 10.56
N HIS A 139 1.31 -5.85 10.32
CA HIS A 139 0.70 -5.68 9.00
C HIS A 139 0.26 -4.24 8.73
N PHE A 140 0.11 -3.91 7.45
CA PHE A 140 -0.24 -2.55 7.02
C PHE A 140 -0.92 -2.52 5.63
N ASN A 141 -1.47 -1.36 5.28
CA ASN A 141 -2.15 -1.11 4.01
C ASN A 141 -1.61 0.09 3.24
N TYR A 142 -0.87 1.02 3.86
CA TYR A 142 -0.47 2.27 3.20
C TYR A 142 0.97 2.23 2.73
N CYS A 143 1.18 2.47 1.44
CA CYS A 143 2.48 2.40 0.79
C CYS A 143 2.89 3.76 0.23
N ALA A 144 4.19 4.04 0.29
CA ALA A 144 4.80 5.24 -0.27
C ALA A 144 4.98 5.15 -1.79
N ASN A 145 4.81 6.28 -2.47
CA ASN A 145 4.94 6.39 -3.91
C ASN A 145 6.42 6.35 -4.36
N TRP A 146 6.77 5.36 -5.18
CA TRP A 146 8.08 5.24 -5.81
C TRP A 146 8.13 5.70 -7.28
N GLY A 147 7.01 6.12 -7.85
CA GLY A 147 6.97 6.71 -9.18
C GLY A 147 6.34 5.84 -10.24
N SER A 148 6.52 6.26 -11.50
CA SER A 148 5.82 5.72 -12.67
C SER A 148 6.59 4.66 -13.45
N LYS A 149 7.77 4.26 -12.97
CA LYS A 149 8.58 3.21 -13.60
C LYS A 149 8.40 1.86 -12.89
N PRO A 150 8.47 0.73 -13.62
CA PRO A 150 8.63 -0.56 -12.97
C PRO A 150 9.97 -0.57 -12.22
N TYR A 151 9.97 -1.13 -11.02
CA TYR A 151 11.18 -1.13 -10.19
C TYR A 151 11.99 -2.41 -10.36
N ARG A 152 13.31 -2.23 -10.35
CA ARG A 152 14.35 -3.23 -10.07
C ARG A 152 15.47 -2.60 -9.22
N TYR A 153 16.32 -3.42 -8.60
CA TYR A 153 17.53 -2.94 -7.91
C TYR A 153 18.48 -2.11 -8.80
N THR A 154 18.39 -2.24 -10.11
CA THR A 154 19.19 -1.47 -11.08
C THR A 154 18.46 -0.26 -11.64
N SER A 155 17.18 -0.08 -11.29
CA SER A 155 16.34 1.00 -11.82
C SER A 155 16.50 2.28 -11.00
N ASN A 156 16.23 3.41 -11.63
CA ASN A 156 16.10 4.71 -10.94
C ASN A 156 14.63 5.14 -10.95
N PRO A 157 13.86 4.78 -9.90
CA PRO A 157 12.52 5.31 -9.70
C PRO A 157 12.51 6.84 -9.66
N ASN A 158 11.36 7.40 -10.00
CA ASN A 158 11.15 8.84 -10.20
C ASN A 158 10.03 9.40 -9.31
N GLY A 159 9.76 8.72 -8.19
CA GLY A 159 8.79 9.16 -7.18
C GLY A 159 9.44 9.83 -5.96
N PRO A 160 8.64 10.49 -5.12
CA PRO A 160 9.11 11.37 -4.04
C PRO A 160 9.74 10.66 -2.85
N PHE A 161 9.51 9.36 -2.67
CA PHE A 161 10.08 8.58 -1.56
C PHE A 161 11.29 7.74 -1.98
N PHE A 162 11.86 8.00 -3.16
CA PHE A 162 13.01 7.28 -3.68
C PHE A 162 14.26 8.16 -3.74
N THR A 163 15.42 7.74 -3.21
CA THR A 163 16.64 8.56 -3.33
C THR A 163 17.38 8.30 -4.64
N THR A 164 17.61 9.35 -5.43
CA THR A 164 18.46 9.26 -6.63
C THR A 164 19.93 9.45 -6.27
N ASN A 165 20.76 8.41 -6.46
CA ASN A 165 22.21 8.42 -6.80
C ASN A 165 22.96 7.19 -6.22
N PHE A 166 23.07 6.13 -7.03
CA PHE A 166 24.23 5.24 -7.00
C PHE A 166 24.67 4.99 -8.44
N THR A 167 25.55 5.83 -8.96
CA THR A 167 26.38 5.39 -10.08
C THR A 167 27.33 4.32 -9.53
N SER A 168 27.18 3.09 -10.02
CA SER A 168 28.16 2.03 -9.81
C SER A 168 29.50 2.46 -10.40
N LEU A 169 30.46 2.80 -9.56
CA LEU A 169 31.88 2.66 -9.90
C LEU A 169 32.42 1.50 -9.07
N GLY A 170 32.52 0.32 -9.69
CA GLY A 170 33.48 -0.70 -9.28
C GLY A 170 33.50 -1.12 -7.80
N GLY A 171 32.34 -1.30 -7.16
CA GLY A 171 32.26 -2.10 -5.93
C GLY A 171 32.66 -1.43 -4.61
N GLN A 172 32.58 -0.10 -4.47
CA GLN A 172 32.57 0.55 -3.14
C GLN A 172 31.59 1.74 -3.04
N PRO A 173 31.00 2.00 -1.84
CA PRO A 173 29.97 3.01 -1.63
C PRO A 173 30.57 4.41 -1.46
N GLY A 174 30.07 5.40 -2.21
CA GLY A 174 30.63 6.77 -2.16
C GLY A 174 29.68 7.91 -2.54
N GLY A 175 28.39 7.66 -2.74
CA GLY A 175 27.39 8.71 -2.88
C GLY A 175 26.70 8.96 -1.54
N ILE A 176 26.59 10.22 -1.11
CA ILE A 176 25.66 10.59 -0.03
C ILE A 176 24.26 10.59 -0.66
N PRO A 177 23.33 9.71 -0.22
CA PRO A 177 21.95 9.76 -0.69
C PRO A 177 21.41 11.17 -0.46
N LYS A 178 20.88 11.80 -1.51
CA LYS A 178 20.25 13.11 -1.37
C LYS A 178 18.80 12.91 -0.96
N PRO A 179 18.41 13.28 0.28
CA PRO A 179 17.02 13.21 0.66
C PRO A 179 16.21 14.22 -0.16
N ILE A 180 14.98 13.86 -0.50
CA ILE A 180 14.08 14.70 -1.30
C ILE A 180 13.39 15.69 -0.36
N SER A 181 13.43 16.98 -0.69
CA SER A 181 12.66 18.02 0.03
C SER A 181 11.37 18.33 -0.72
N LEU A 182 10.38 18.91 -0.04
CA LEU A 182 9.16 19.36 -0.72
C LEU A 182 9.47 20.41 -1.81
N ALA A 183 10.51 21.21 -1.63
CA ALA A 183 10.96 22.19 -2.63
C ALA A 183 11.49 21.56 -3.92
N SER A 184 11.93 20.29 -3.89
CA SER A 184 12.40 19.56 -5.08
C SER A 184 11.28 18.88 -5.87
N ILE A 185 10.01 19.03 -5.45
CA ILE A 185 8.84 18.51 -6.15
C ILE A 185 8.38 19.54 -7.20
N LEU A 186 8.94 19.45 -8.41
CA LEU A 186 8.71 20.40 -9.50
C LEU A 186 7.32 20.25 -10.14
N ASP A 187 6.70 19.06 -10.05
CA ASP A 187 5.34 18.80 -10.55
C ASP A 187 4.25 19.43 -9.64
N GLY A 188 4.65 19.96 -8.47
CA GLY A 188 3.79 20.56 -7.47
C GLY A 188 3.28 19.54 -6.44
N THR A 189 3.30 19.90 -5.16
CA THR A 189 2.93 19.01 -4.06
C THR A 189 1.47 18.56 -4.12
N SER A 190 0.59 19.36 -4.73
CA SER A 190 -0.83 19.04 -4.94
C SER A 190 -1.12 18.10 -6.12
N ASN A 191 -0.11 17.82 -6.94
CA ASN A 191 -0.22 16.94 -8.11
C ASN A 191 0.65 15.67 -7.98
N THR A 192 1.59 15.65 -7.04
CA THR A 192 2.40 14.46 -6.76
C THR A 192 1.78 13.63 -5.64
N ALA A 193 1.53 12.35 -5.93
CA ALA A 193 1.06 11.37 -4.97
C ALA A 193 2.15 11.07 -3.92
N GLY A 194 1.72 10.98 -2.67
CA GLY A 194 2.56 10.66 -1.53
C GLY A 194 2.43 9.20 -1.10
N PHE A 195 1.25 8.85 -0.59
CA PHE A 195 0.91 7.50 -0.15
C PHE A 195 -0.40 7.04 -0.79
N SER A 196 -0.54 5.74 -0.98
CA SER A 196 -1.79 5.12 -1.41
C SER A 196 -2.02 3.81 -0.68
N GLU A 197 -3.27 3.36 -0.70
CA GLU A 197 -3.65 2.07 -0.13
C GLU A 197 -3.28 0.89 -1.07
N ARG A 198 -2.91 -0.22 -0.44
CA ARG A 198 -2.81 -1.55 -1.02
C ARG A 198 -3.56 -2.54 -0.14
N VAL A 199 -4.30 -3.42 -0.78
CA VAL A 199 -4.94 -4.57 -0.14
C VAL A 199 -3.85 -5.58 0.23
N LYS A 200 -3.90 -6.07 1.47
CA LYS A 200 -3.00 -7.13 1.94
C LYS A 200 -3.21 -8.40 1.12
N GLY A 201 -2.12 -9.11 0.86
CA GLY A 201 -2.22 -10.42 0.23
C GLY A 201 -2.83 -11.48 1.16
N ILE A 202 -2.89 -12.71 0.69
CA ILE A 202 -3.22 -13.88 1.50
C ILE A 202 -1.99 -14.76 1.54
N GLY A 203 -1.70 -15.34 2.68
CA GLY A 203 -0.80 -16.46 2.73
C GLY A 203 -0.18 -16.68 4.10
N ASN A 204 0.72 -17.65 4.12
CA ASN A 204 1.30 -18.18 5.34
C ASN A 204 2.82 -18.22 5.25
N GLY A 205 3.50 -18.03 6.38
CA GLY A 205 4.94 -18.16 6.47
C GLY A 205 5.58 -17.36 7.59
N GLY A 206 6.87 -17.60 7.80
CA GLY A 206 7.72 -16.72 8.59
C GLY A 206 8.01 -15.42 7.85
N ALA A 207 8.66 -14.45 8.53
CA ALA A 207 8.87 -13.10 8.05
C ALA A 207 9.71 -12.94 6.75
N LEU A 208 10.21 -14.05 6.18
CA LEU A 208 10.97 -14.10 4.93
C LEU A 208 10.52 -15.20 3.97
N GLN A 209 9.52 -16.00 4.32
CA GLN A 209 9.11 -17.13 3.45
C GLN A 209 7.59 -17.13 3.36
N LEU A 210 7.08 -15.98 2.92
CA LEU A 210 5.67 -15.71 2.76
C LEU A 210 5.18 -16.45 1.50
N THR A 211 4.50 -17.57 1.69
CA THR A 211 3.88 -18.31 0.59
C THR A 211 2.53 -17.68 0.30
N MET A 212 2.39 -17.10 -0.88
CA MET A 212 1.20 -16.37 -1.27
C MET A 212 0.12 -17.27 -1.87
N ASP A 213 -1.12 -17.01 -1.48
CA ASP A 213 -2.30 -17.57 -2.12
C ASP A 213 -3.00 -16.52 -3.00
N LEU A 214 -3.71 -16.99 -4.03
CA LEU A 214 -4.58 -16.11 -4.82
C LEU A 214 -5.71 -15.59 -3.94
N ASP A 215 -5.96 -14.27 -3.95
CA ASP A 215 -7.18 -13.73 -3.38
C ASP A 215 -8.34 -13.85 -4.38
N PRO A 216 -9.31 -14.78 -4.17
CA PRO A 216 -10.42 -14.96 -5.11
C PRO A 216 -11.35 -13.74 -5.15
N THR A 217 -11.36 -12.91 -4.10
CA THR A 217 -12.22 -11.72 -4.00
C THR A 217 -11.53 -10.45 -4.48
N LYS A 218 -10.20 -10.46 -4.55
CA LYS A 218 -9.40 -9.31 -4.97
C LYS A 218 -8.07 -9.75 -5.61
N PRO A 219 -8.09 -10.36 -6.81
CA PRO A 219 -6.87 -10.85 -7.46
C PRO A 219 -5.79 -9.79 -7.65
N SER A 220 -6.15 -8.51 -7.72
CA SER A 220 -5.21 -7.39 -7.81
C SER A 220 -4.23 -7.27 -6.64
N ALA A 221 -4.57 -7.84 -5.47
CA ALA A 221 -3.71 -7.89 -4.30
C ALA A 221 -2.61 -8.96 -4.41
N THR A 222 -2.71 -9.86 -5.38
CA THR A 222 -1.77 -10.97 -5.61
C THR A 222 -0.78 -10.59 -6.72
N PRO A 223 0.53 -10.53 -6.43
CA PRO A 223 1.56 -10.44 -7.46
C PRO A 223 1.61 -11.61 -8.44
N PHE A 224 1.60 -11.31 -9.74
CA PHE A 224 1.77 -12.28 -10.82
C PHE A 224 3.09 -12.10 -11.56
N THR A 225 3.69 -13.20 -12.03
CA THR A 225 4.96 -13.14 -12.76
C THR A 225 4.75 -12.66 -14.20
N VAL A 226 5.43 -11.58 -14.60
CA VAL A 226 5.48 -11.12 -15.98
C VAL A 226 6.35 -12.05 -16.82
N THR A 227 5.84 -12.50 -17.97
CA THR A 227 6.57 -13.25 -18.99
C THR A 227 6.88 -12.34 -20.19
N GLY A 228 8.15 -12.24 -20.62
CA GLY A 228 8.53 -11.41 -21.78
C GLY A 228 10.01 -10.97 -21.78
N PRO A 229 10.48 -10.28 -22.85
CA PRO A 229 11.90 -9.94 -23.10
C PRO A 229 12.54 -8.95 -22.11
N ASN A 230 11.84 -8.58 -21.04
CA ASN A 230 12.29 -7.62 -20.03
C ASN A 230 13.10 -8.31 -18.91
N ASP A 231 13.74 -9.44 -19.21
CA ASP A 231 14.62 -10.19 -18.32
C ASP A 231 15.92 -9.42 -18.04
N ALA A 232 16.49 -8.71 -19.01
CA ALA A 232 17.82 -8.13 -18.88
C ALA A 232 17.95 -6.73 -19.52
N SER A 233 18.43 -5.77 -18.73
CA SER A 233 19.22 -4.58 -19.16
C SER A 233 18.57 -3.26 -19.60
N SER A 234 17.24 -3.09 -19.67
CA SER A 234 16.68 -1.72 -19.78
C SER A 234 15.35 -1.57 -19.05
N ASP A 235 15.23 -0.52 -18.24
CA ASP A 235 13.96 -0.09 -17.65
C ASP A 235 12.97 0.16 -18.80
N GLY A 236 12.11 -0.82 -19.08
CA GLY A 236 11.05 -0.64 -20.07
C GLY A 236 10.19 0.57 -19.68
N THR A 237 9.67 1.29 -20.68
CA THR A 237 8.74 2.39 -20.41
C THR A 237 7.55 1.90 -19.59
N ALA A 238 6.94 2.78 -18.79
CA ALA A 238 5.71 2.47 -18.05
C ALA A 238 4.66 1.81 -18.96
N GLN A 239 4.55 2.29 -20.20
CA GLN A 239 3.66 1.76 -21.23
C GLN A 239 3.96 0.32 -21.64
N THR A 240 5.24 -0.01 -21.89
CA THR A 240 5.64 -1.37 -22.29
C THR A 240 5.35 -2.35 -21.18
N TYR A 241 5.73 -2.01 -19.93
CA TYR A 241 5.51 -2.88 -18.78
C TYR A 241 4.01 -3.04 -18.47
N TYR A 242 3.25 -1.96 -18.54
CA TYR A 242 1.79 -1.98 -18.39
C TYR A 242 1.12 -2.97 -19.36
N ASN A 243 1.54 -2.98 -20.62
CA ASN A 243 1.01 -3.91 -21.63
C ASN A 243 1.37 -5.36 -21.33
N SER A 244 2.62 -5.64 -20.95
CA SER A 244 3.05 -7.00 -20.56
C SER A 244 2.29 -7.50 -19.32
N CYS A 245 2.10 -6.63 -18.33
CA CYS A 245 1.37 -6.93 -17.10
C CYS A 245 -0.10 -7.29 -17.37
N LYS A 246 -0.76 -6.51 -18.23
CA LYS A 246 -2.17 -6.72 -18.59
C LYS A 246 -2.43 -8.03 -19.33
N ALA A 247 -1.42 -8.59 -19.99
CA ALA A 247 -1.55 -9.83 -20.73
C ALA A 247 -1.58 -11.08 -19.82
N ILE A 248 -1.27 -10.94 -18.53
CA ILE A 248 -1.19 -12.07 -17.60
C ILE A 248 -2.60 -12.44 -17.12
N ALA A 249 -2.93 -13.73 -17.18
CA ALA A 249 -4.17 -14.22 -16.56
C ALA A 249 -4.02 -14.29 -15.03
N PRO A 250 -4.96 -13.75 -14.22
CA PRO A 250 -4.91 -13.80 -12.76
C PRO A 250 -5.33 -15.17 -12.22
N ILE A 251 -4.54 -16.20 -12.52
CA ILE A 251 -4.78 -17.58 -12.11
C ILE A 251 -3.64 -18.06 -11.20
N ALA A 252 -3.91 -19.08 -10.39
CA ALA A 252 -2.95 -19.63 -9.44
C ALA A 252 -1.61 -20.03 -10.09
N ALA A 253 -1.63 -20.54 -11.33
CA ALA A 253 -0.44 -20.94 -12.07
C ALA A 253 0.53 -19.78 -12.40
N ASN A 254 0.03 -18.53 -12.41
CA ASN A 254 0.82 -17.35 -12.73
C ASN A 254 1.26 -16.54 -11.49
N ILE A 255 0.90 -16.99 -10.29
CA ILE A 255 1.32 -16.36 -9.04
C ILE A 255 2.84 -16.29 -9.00
N SER A 256 3.37 -15.14 -8.60
CA SER A 256 4.81 -15.03 -8.40
C SER A 256 5.25 -15.67 -7.10
N ASN A 257 6.40 -16.32 -7.14
CA ASN A 257 7.07 -16.88 -5.95
C ASN A 257 7.85 -15.78 -5.22
N THR A 258 7.12 -14.76 -4.75
CA THR A 258 7.65 -13.57 -4.10
C THR A 258 6.98 -13.30 -2.75
N GLY A 259 7.55 -12.41 -1.93
CA GLY A 259 6.95 -11.94 -0.69
C GLY A 259 5.51 -11.41 -0.84
N ILE A 260 4.71 -11.61 0.20
CA ILE A 260 3.28 -11.23 0.22
C ILE A 260 3.13 -9.74 0.57
N PRO A 261 2.33 -8.97 -0.19
CA PRO A 261 2.03 -7.57 0.14
C PRO A 261 1.41 -7.37 1.51
N GLY A 262 1.89 -6.36 2.23
CA GLY A 262 1.31 -5.91 3.51
C GLY A 262 1.82 -6.65 4.75
N GLY A 263 2.78 -7.56 4.58
CA GLY A 263 3.30 -8.41 5.66
C GLY A 263 4.20 -7.73 6.66
N MET A 264 4.86 -6.61 6.34
CA MET A 264 5.80 -5.94 7.25
C MET A 264 5.93 -4.44 6.99
N TRP A 265 5.60 -3.61 7.97
CA TRP A 265 5.59 -2.15 7.80
C TRP A 265 6.95 -1.47 8.03
N HIS A 266 7.92 -2.14 8.63
CA HIS A 266 9.13 -1.48 9.15
C HIS A 266 10.24 -1.26 8.11
N GLN A 267 10.26 -2.04 7.03
CA GLN A 267 11.31 -1.99 6.02
C GLN A 267 10.80 -1.48 4.68
N VAL A 268 11.73 -0.98 3.86
CA VAL A 268 11.43 -0.38 2.57
C VAL A 268 12.01 -1.18 1.42
N LEU A 269 11.25 -2.19 1.01
CA LEU A 269 11.48 -2.88 -0.23
C LEU A 269 10.16 -3.06 -0.96
N MET A 270 10.23 -3.24 -2.28
CA MET A 270 9.02 -3.53 -3.04
C MET A 270 8.44 -4.88 -2.57
N GLY A 271 7.15 -4.88 -2.26
CA GLY A 271 6.43 -5.94 -1.55
C GLY A 271 5.90 -5.42 -0.23
N ASP A 272 6.72 -4.59 0.42
CA ASP A 272 6.43 -4.00 1.70
C ASP A 272 5.83 -2.60 1.48
N THR A 273 6.44 -1.55 2.02
CA THR A 273 5.79 -0.25 2.20
C THR A 273 5.79 0.66 0.99
N CYS A 274 5.98 0.14 -0.23
CA CYS A 274 6.08 0.95 -1.44
C CYS A 274 5.23 0.42 -2.58
N TYR A 275 4.81 1.33 -3.46
CA TYR A 275 4.04 1.01 -4.66
C TYR A 275 4.50 1.89 -5.83
N THR A 276 4.12 1.49 -7.04
CA THR A 276 4.40 2.26 -8.26
C THR A 276 3.11 2.60 -9.00
N HIS A 277 3.17 3.69 -9.75
CA HIS A 277 2.09 4.18 -10.59
C HIS A 277 2.01 3.47 -11.94
N VAL A 278 2.78 2.42 -12.22
CA VAL A 278 2.78 1.78 -13.55
C VAL A 278 1.40 1.23 -13.93
N MET A 279 0.77 0.50 -13.01
CA MET A 279 -0.58 -0.06 -13.19
C MET A 279 -1.61 0.87 -12.58
N THR A 280 -2.73 1.09 -13.27
CA THR A 280 -3.83 1.94 -12.80
C THR A 280 -4.49 1.38 -11.52
N PRO A 281 -5.22 2.20 -10.76
CA PRO A 281 -5.88 1.78 -9.53
C PRO A 281 -6.67 0.47 -9.68
N ASN A 282 -6.51 -0.42 -8.71
CA ASN A 282 -7.14 -1.75 -8.64
C ASN A 282 -6.83 -2.70 -9.81
N ALA A 283 -5.90 -2.35 -10.72
CA ALA A 283 -5.41 -3.28 -11.72
C ALA A 283 -4.51 -4.36 -11.08
N MET A 284 -4.17 -5.38 -11.85
CA MET A 284 -3.34 -6.49 -11.36
C MET A 284 -1.94 -6.01 -10.99
N THR A 285 -1.45 -6.50 -9.85
CA THR A 285 -0.04 -6.38 -9.48
C THR A 285 0.76 -7.41 -10.27
N CYS A 286 1.86 -6.99 -10.88
CA CYS A 286 2.75 -7.91 -11.56
C CYS A 286 4.21 -7.56 -11.31
N VAL A 287 5.02 -8.59 -11.28
CA VAL A 287 6.41 -8.55 -10.86
C VAL A 287 7.27 -9.30 -11.85
N TYR A 288 8.53 -8.93 -11.94
CA TYR A 288 9.54 -9.71 -12.65
C TYR A 288 9.64 -11.12 -12.04
N PRO A 289 10.07 -12.11 -12.84
CA PRO A 289 10.39 -13.44 -12.31
C PRO A 289 11.31 -13.33 -11.09
N ALA A 290 10.95 -14.02 -10.01
CA ALA A 290 11.76 -14.02 -8.80
C ALA A 290 13.14 -14.59 -9.11
N GLY A 291 14.17 -13.76 -8.95
CA GLY A 291 15.57 -14.18 -9.05
C GLY A 291 16.01 -14.95 -7.80
N THR A 292 17.23 -14.68 -7.33
CA THR A 292 17.71 -15.23 -6.05
C THR A 292 17.02 -14.60 -4.84
N ASP A 293 16.50 -13.39 -4.98
CA ASP A 293 15.75 -12.69 -3.95
C ASP A 293 14.24 -12.87 -4.15
N ARG A 294 13.66 -13.78 -3.36
CA ARG A 294 12.22 -14.10 -3.37
C ARG A 294 11.42 -13.26 -2.38
N ASN A 295 12.07 -12.47 -1.53
CA ASN A 295 11.37 -11.82 -0.43
C ASN A 295 10.84 -10.45 -0.83
N HIS A 296 11.47 -9.87 -1.86
CA HIS A 296 11.26 -8.49 -2.26
C HIS A 296 10.81 -8.45 -3.73
N PRO A 297 9.51 -8.64 -4.02
CA PRO A 297 8.99 -8.59 -5.38
C PRO A 297 9.44 -7.33 -6.11
N GLN A 298 9.77 -7.41 -7.39
CA GLN A 298 10.21 -6.26 -8.18
C GLN A 298 9.27 -6.08 -9.36
N GLY A 299 8.82 -4.86 -9.68
CA GLY A 299 7.99 -4.64 -10.87
C GLY A 299 6.97 -3.52 -10.71
N ALA A 300 5.71 -3.80 -11.05
CA ALA A 300 4.59 -2.89 -10.87
C ALA A 300 3.71 -3.34 -9.69
N LEU A 301 3.90 -2.68 -8.55
CA LEU A 301 3.09 -2.89 -7.36
C LEU A 301 1.94 -1.89 -7.35
N THR A 302 0.73 -2.39 -7.51
CA THR A 302 -0.43 -1.55 -7.83
C THR A 302 -1.10 -1.03 -6.56
N ALA A 303 -1.52 0.24 -6.59
CA ALA A 303 -2.46 0.78 -5.61
C ALA A 303 -3.79 0.02 -5.70
N THR A 304 -4.24 -0.53 -4.58
CA THR A 304 -5.43 -1.40 -4.53
C THR A 304 -6.25 -1.11 -3.29
N SER A 305 -7.58 -1.11 -3.44
CA SER A 305 -8.53 -0.83 -2.37
C SER A 305 -9.69 -1.82 -2.38
N ARG A 306 -10.29 -2.04 -1.21
CA ARG A 306 -11.58 -2.75 -1.07
C ARG A 306 -12.76 -1.85 -1.39
N HIS A 307 -12.56 -0.53 -1.49
CA HIS A 307 -13.60 0.41 -1.89
C HIS A 307 -13.93 0.26 -3.38
N SER A 308 -15.22 0.30 -3.70
CA SER A 308 -15.69 0.08 -5.08
C SER A 308 -15.21 1.17 -6.02
N GLY A 309 -14.52 0.78 -7.10
CA GLY A 309 -14.19 1.64 -8.24
C GLY A 309 -13.10 2.69 -8.01
N VAL A 310 -12.51 2.76 -6.81
CA VAL A 310 -11.54 3.81 -6.45
C VAL A 310 -10.39 3.27 -5.60
N VAL A 311 -9.32 4.05 -5.50
CA VAL A 311 -8.32 3.99 -4.42
C VAL A 311 -8.19 5.39 -3.82
N ASN A 312 -7.95 5.49 -2.51
CA ASN A 312 -7.65 6.75 -1.86
C ASN A 312 -6.14 7.01 -1.93
N VAL A 313 -5.77 8.20 -2.39
CA VAL A 313 -4.40 8.65 -2.57
C VAL A 313 -4.19 9.91 -1.74
N LEU A 314 -3.19 9.89 -0.87
CA LEU A 314 -2.65 11.07 -0.20
C LEU A 314 -1.69 11.77 -1.16
N PHE A 315 -1.87 13.06 -1.38
CA PHE A 315 -0.94 13.92 -2.11
C PHE A 315 0.05 14.59 -1.15
N LEU A 316 1.18 15.08 -1.67
CA LEU A 316 2.23 15.70 -0.86
C LEU A 316 1.81 17.06 -0.25
N ASP A 317 0.66 17.61 -0.64
CA ASP A 317 0.02 18.77 0.00
C ASP A 317 -0.85 18.41 1.21
N GLY A 318 -0.93 17.12 1.58
CA GLY A 318 -1.74 16.61 2.68
C GLY A 318 -3.20 16.30 2.29
N THR A 319 -3.62 16.58 1.05
CA THR A 319 -4.97 16.26 0.59
C THR A 319 -5.11 14.78 0.27
N VAL A 320 -6.28 14.21 0.58
CA VAL A 320 -6.61 12.82 0.22
C VAL A 320 -7.73 12.83 -0.81
N ARG A 321 -7.49 12.19 -1.96
CA ARG A 321 -8.43 12.13 -3.08
C ARG A 321 -8.74 10.69 -3.45
N ALA A 322 -9.97 10.42 -3.84
CA ALA A 322 -10.37 9.12 -4.34
C ALA A 322 -10.21 9.08 -5.86
N VAL A 323 -9.21 8.34 -6.34
CA VAL A 323 -8.88 8.22 -7.76
C VAL A 323 -9.59 7.01 -8.35
N LYS A 324 -10.27 7.20 -9.49
CA LYS A 324 -11.07 6.15 -10.12
C LYS A 324 -10.21 5.11 -10.85
N ASN A 325 -10.71 3.87 -10.92
CA ASN A 325 -10.09 2.81 -11.73
C ASN A 325 -10.02 3.14 -13.22
N THR A 326 -10.86 4.06 -13.68
CA THR A 326 -10.97 4.50 -15.08
C THR A 326 -9.99 5.63 -15.43
N ILE A 327 -9.13 6.06 -14.51
CA ILE A 327 -8.09 7.05 -14.80
C ILE A 327 -7.24 6.58 -15.98
N SER A 328 -6.85 7.52 -16.85
CA SER A 328 -5.98 7.20 -17.98
C SER A 328 -4.58 6.81 -17.48
N PRO A 329 -3.92 5.79 -18.05
CA PRO A 329 -2.57 5.43 -17.62
C PRO A 329 -1.58 6.60 -17.65
N PRO A 330 -1.54 7.47 -18.69
CA PRO A 330 -0.65 8.64 -18.70
C PRO A 330 -0.90 9.60 -17.53
N THR A 331 -2.17 9.90 -17.21
CA THR A 331 -2.51 10.75 -16.06
C THR A 331 -2.06 10.11 -14.75
N TRP A 332 -2.27 8.80 -14.60
CA TRP A 332 -1.86 8.06 -13.42
C TRP A 332 -0.33 8.01 -13.26
N TRP A 333 0.41 7.90 -14.36
CA TRP A 333 1.87 7.98 -14.37
C TRP A 333 2.37 9.35 -13.93
N ALA A 334 1.74 10.41 -14.43
CA ALA A 334 2.13 11.78 -14.14
C ALA A 334 1.97 12.13 -12.64
N VAL A 335 0.86 11.72 -11.99
CA VAL A 335 0.73 11.94 -10.54
C VAL A 335 1.75 11.14 -9.71
N GLY A 336 2.39 10.13 -10.31
CA GLY A 336 3.42 9.34 -9.63
C GLY A 336 4.78 10.05 -9.54
N THR A 337 5.04 11.05 -10.38
CA THR A 337 6.38 11.65 -10.51
C THR A 337 6.54 12.96 -9.74
N MET A 338 7.79 13.39 -9.62
CA MET A 338 8.18 14.61 -8.90
C MET A 338 8.81 15.70 -9.80
N ALA A 339 9.11 15.41 -11.07
CA ALA A 339 9.89 16.33 -11.93
C ALA A 339 9.72 16.15 -13.45
N THR A 340 8.56 15.69 -13.94
CA THR A 340 8.33 15.54 -15.41
C THR A 340 7.72 16.77 -16.06
N GLY A 341 7.31 17.79 -15.29
CA GLY A 341 6.72 19.03 -15.82
C GLY A 341 5.30 18.86 -16.37
N GLU A 342 4.62 17.78 -16.00
CA GLU A 342 3.29 17.44 -16.50
C GLU A 342 2.21 18.24 -15.75
N VAL A 343 1.52 19.13 -16.44
CA VAL A 343 0.35 19.84 -15.87
C VAL A 343 -0.87 18.93 -15.98
N ILE A 344 -1.33 18.43 -14.83
CA ILE A 344 -2.50 17.56 -14.76
C ILE A 344 -3.72 18.40 -14.37
N SER A 345 -4.77 18.35 -15.19
CA SER A 345 -6.05 18.99 -14.84
C SER A 345 -6.68 18.32 -13.63
N ALA A 346 -7.31 19.11 -12.74
CA ALA A 346 -8.01 18.60 -11.57
C ALA A 346 -9.16 17.63 -11.90
N ASP A 347 -9.69 17.69 -13.12
CA ASP A 347 -10.78 16.82 -13.60
C ASP A 347 -10.27 15.47 -14.13
N ALA A 348 -8.95 15.27 -14.19
CA ALA A 348 -8.34 14.09 -14.82
C ALA A 348 -8.25 12.87 -13.87
N TYR A 349 -8.49 13.05 -12.57
CA TYR A 349 -8.42 11.99 -11.55
C TYR A 349 -9.77 11.67 -10.88
#